data_AF-A0A2R5LDW8-F1
#
_entry.id   AF-A0A2R5LDW8-F1
#
_cell.length_a   1.000
_cell.length_b   1.000
_cell.length_c   1.000
_cell.angle_alpha   90.00
_cell.angle_beta   90.00
_cell.angle_gamma   90.00
#
_symmetry.space_group_name_H-M   'P 1'
#
loop_
_entity.id
_entity.type
_entity.pdbx_description
1 polymer ?
#
loop_
_entity_poly.entity_id
_entity_poly.type
_entity_poly.pdbx_seq_one_letter_code
_entity_poly.pdbx_strand_id
1 'polypeptide(L)'
;SIRPHVPLIKFRKGGGLGREQANTVSTGPSVASSAAAVSKSENAPAPSSKPVGCLPRGSGIEEFELPARYGRKPMSTYEGEYIQRGGPE
;
A
#
# COMPACT_ATOMS: atom_id res chain seq x y z
N SER A 1 23.78 -17.63 -38.69
CA SER A 1 23.20 -16.36 -38.22
C SER A 1 23.40 -16.28 -36.72
N ILE A 2 24.02 -15.21 -36.21
CA ILE A 2 24.26 -15.03 -34.78
C ILE A 2 23.06 -14.29 -34.17
N ARG A 3 22.53 -14.78 -33.04
CA ARG A 3 21.43 -14.11 -32.33
C ARG A 3 21.97 -12.95 -31.50
N PRO A 4 21.31 -11.78 -31.50
CA PRO A 4 21.74 -10.65 -30.67
C PRO A 4 21.67 -11.01 -29.19
N HIS A 5 22.68 -10.60 -28.43
CA HIS A 5 22.79 -10.88 -27.00
C HIS A 5 21.82 -10.01 -26.19
N VAL A 6 20.99 -10.64 -25.36
CA VAL A 6 20.13 -9.94 -24.39
C VAL A 6 20.97 -9.61 -23.15
N PRO A 7 21.22 -8.33 -22.83
CA PRO A 7 22.03 -7.97 -21.67
C PRO A 7 21.35 -8.36 -20.35
N LEU A 8 22.16 -8.81 -19.39
CA LEU A 8 21.69 -9.13 -18.04
C LEU A 8 21.60 -7.89 -17.17
N ILE A 9 20.60 -7.86 -16.28
CA ILE A 9 20.44 -6.83 -15.24
C ILE A 9 21.65 -6.88 -14.29
N LYS A 10 22.20 -5.71 -13.95
CA LYS A 10 23.29 -5.56 -12.96
C LYS A 10 22.75 -4.95 -11.69
N PHE A 11 22.98 -5.60 -10.54
CA PHE A 11 22.68 -5.02 -9.24
C PHE A 11 23.86 -4.19 -8.74
N ARG A 12 23.57 -3.10 -8.02
CA ARG A 12 24.61 -2.32 -7.34
C ARG A 12 25.31 -3.19 -6.29
N LYS A 13 26.64 -3.07 -6.20
CA LYS A 13 27.42 -3.70 -5.12
C LYS A 13 27.05 -3.03 -3.79
N GLY A 14 26.59 -3.82 -2.83
CA GLY A 14 26.14 -3.33 -1.51
C GLY A 14 24.61 -3.28 -1.36
N GLY A 15 23.94 -4.42 -1.57
CA GLY A 15 22.49 -4.54 -1.40
C GLY A 15 22.02 -3.93 -0.08
N GLY A 16 21.05 -3.01 -0.16
CA GLY A 16 20.50 -2.32 1.00
C GLY A 16 19.94 -0.95 0.64
N LEU A 17 18.69 -0.90 0.19
CA LEU A 17 17.78 0.15 0.66
C LEU A 17 16.81 -0.63 1.54
N GLY A 18 16.81 -0.37 2.84
CA GLY A 18 16.02 -1.13 3.82
C GLY A 18 16.80 -1.67 5.02
N ARG A 19 17.77 -0.94 5.57
CA ARG A 19 18.22 -1.12 6.99
C ARG A 19 17.82 0.06 7.89
N GLU A 20 16.86 0.87 7.46
CA GLU A 20 16.29 1.98 8.25
C GLU A 20 14.89 1.68 8.84
N GLN A 21 14.52 0.40 8.93
CA GLN A 21 13.48 -0.07 9.85
C GLN A 21 14.13 -0.90 10.97
N ALA A 22 15.04 -0.26 11.71
CA ALA A 22 15.44 -0.77 13.01
C ALA A 22 15.65 0.42 13.94
N ASN A 23 14.58 0.75 14.67
CA ASN A 23 14.64 1.29 16.01
C ASN A 23 14.97 2.79 16.16
N THR A 24 13.97 3.68 16.06
CA THR A 24 13.86 4.83 16.98
C THR A 24 12.40 5.24 17.15
N VAL A 25 11.85 4.91 18.32
CA VAL A 25 10.72 5.62 18.93
C VAL A 25 11.14 7.07 19.13
N SER A 26 10.49 8.02 18.44
CA SER A 26 10.49 9.41 18.88
C SER A 26 9.27 10.16 18.35
N THR A 27 8.55 10.73 19.30
CA THR A 27 7.37 11.59 19.23
C THR A 27 7.64 12.90 18.49
N GLY A 28 6.71 13.34 17.63
CA GLY A 28 6.59 14.73 17.13
C GLY A 28 6.68 14.89 15.60
N PRO A 29 5.89 15.81 14.97
CA PRO A 29 5.90 15.99 13.53
C PRO A 29 6.98 17.01 13.12
N SER A 30 8.03 16.55 12.45
CA SER A 30 8.98 17.43 11.77
C SER A 30 8.76 17.40 10.27
N VAL A 31 8.30 18.53 9.75
CA VAL A 31 8.30 18.88 8.33
C VAL A 31 9.74 18.86 7.79
N ALA A 32 9.98 18.06 6.76
CA ALA A 32 11.20 18.14 5.96
C ALA A 32 10.82 18.04 4.48
N SER A 33 10.62 19.21 3.88
CA SER A 33 10.68 19.41 2.45
C SER A 33 12.11 19.12 1.98
N SER A 34 12.28 18.24 1.00
CA SER A 34 13.51 18.17 0.20
C SER A 34 13.12 17.91 -1.25
N ALA A 35 13.51 18.86 -2.08
CA ALA A 35 13.11 19.02 -3.46
C ALA A 35 13.78 18.01 -4.39
N ALA A 36 13.03 17.65 -5.43
CA ALA A 36 13.41 17.41 -6.81
C ALA A 36 14.78 16.73 -7.11
N ALA A 37 14.70 15.52 -7.65
CA ALA A 37 15.57 15.12 -8.75
C ALA A 37 14.67 14.70 -9.92
N VAL A 38 14.49 15.63 -10.86
CA VAL A 38 13.82 15.39 -12.14
C VAL A 38 14.82 14.67 -13.06
N SER A 39 14.51 13.44 -13.44
CA SER A 39 15.07 12.81 -14.62
C SER A 39 13.91 12.41 -15.51
N LYS A 40 13.56 13.32 -16.41
CA LYS A 40 12.59 13.14 -17.49
C LYS A 40 13.17 12.12 -18.47
N SER A 41 12.61 10.93 -18.51
CA SER A 41 12.80 9.97 -19.60
C SER A 41 11.49 9.87 -20.35
N GLU A 42 11.49 10.37 -21.58
CA GLU A 42 10.39 10.40 -22.52
C GLU A 42 10.22 8.99 -23.13
N ASN A 43 9.26 8.21 -22.65
CA ASN A 43 8.47 7.28 -23.48
C ASN A 43 7.30 6.66 -22.67
N ALA A 44 6.10 6.74 -23.25
CA ALA A 44 4.79 6.21 -22.81
C ALA A 44 4.05 6.97 -21.68
N PRO A 45 2.81 7.48 -21.91
CA PRO A 45 1.92 7.88 -20.84
C PRO A 45 1.23 6.62 -20.28
N ALA A 46 1.89 5.93 -19.35
CA ALA A 46 1.18 5.01 -18.47
C ALA A 46 0.60 5.84 -17.32
N PRO A 47 -0.72 5.79 -17.03
CA PRO A 47 -1.24 6.42 -15.83
C PRO A 47 -0.63 5.69 -14.64
N SER A 48 0.29 6.34 -13.93
CA SER A 48 0.82 5.83 -12.66
C SER A 48 -0.23 6.02 -11.58
N SER A 49 -1.37 5.33 -11.69
CA SER A 49 -2.30 5.23 -10.58
C SER A 49 -1.62 4.41 -9.48
N LYS A 50 -1.73 4.89 -8.24
CA LYS A 50 -1.32 4.11 -7.07
C LYS A 50 -2.04 2.77 -7.11
N PRO A 51 -1.41 1.67 -6.64
CA PRO A 51 -2.11 0.39 -6.56
C PRO A 51 -3.42 0.55 -5.77
N VAL A 52 -4.46 -0.15 -6.24
CA VAL A 52 -5.77 -0.17 -5.57
C VAL A 52 -5.58 -0.54 -4.10
N GLY A 53 -6.12 0.26 -3.20
CA GLY A 53 -5.98 0.08 -1.74
C GLY A 53 -4.87 0.90 -1.07
N CYS A 54 -4.04 1.65 -1.82
CA CYS A 54 -3.02 2.54 -1.25
C CYS A 54 -3.57 3.95 -0.94
N LEU A 55 -4.72 4.00 -0.28
CA LEU A 55 -5.33 5.24 0.20
C LEU A 55 -4.80 5.57 1.61
N PRO A 56 -4.56 6.84 1.94
CA PRO A 56 -4.25 7.25 3.32
C PRO A 56 -5.35 6.76 4.28
N ARG A 57 -4.96 6.41 5.50
CA ARG A 57 -5.92 6.06 6.55
C ARG A 57 -6.91 7.22 6.74
N GLY A 58 -8.20 6.93 6.66
CA GLY A 58 -9.27 7.94 6.73
C GLY A 58 -9.60 8.63 5.41
N SER A 59 -9.04 8.22 4.26
CA SER A 59 -9.46 8.74 2.93
C SER A 59 -10.61 7.93 2.29
N GLY A 60 -11.25 7.03 3.04
CA GLY A 60 -12.44 6.32 2.60
C GLY A 60 -13.68 7.21 2.69
N ILE A 61 -14.77 6.77 2.06
CA ILE A 61 -16.09 7.39 2.24
C ILE A 61 -16.69 6.95 3.58
N GLU A 62 -17.48 7.84 4.17
CA GLU A 62 -18.17 7.56 5.42
C GLU A 62 -19.37 6.64 5.21
N GLU A 63 -19.80 5.93 6.26
CA GLU A 63 -20.88 4.93 6.17
C GLU A 63 -22.21 5.52 5.70
N PHE A 64 -22.52 6.76 6.10
CA PHE A 64 -23.74 7.45 5.67
C PHE A 64 -23.74 7.86 4.20
N GLU A 65 -22.56 7.96 3.57
CA GLU A 65 -22.42 8.26 2.13
C GLU A 65 -22.40 6.98 1.29
N LEU A 66 -22.25 5.83 1.94
CA LEU A 66 -22.10 4.55 1.28
C LEU A 66 -23.45 4.12 0.67
N PRO A 67 -23.50 3.76 -0.63
CA PRO A 67 -24.73 3.23 -1.22
C PRO A 67 -25.25 2.02 -0.45
N ALA A 68 -26.58 1.93 -0.29
CA ALA A 68 -27.22 0.92 0.55
C ALA A 68 -26.77 -0.53 0.26
N ARG A 69 -26.44 -0.85 -1.00
CA ARG A 69 -25.94 -2.18 -1.39
C ARG A 69 -24.59 -2.57 -0.79
N TYR A 70 -23.81 -1.61 -0.32
CA TYR A 70 -22.50 -1.80 0.31
C TYR A 70 -22.55 -1.58 1.83
N GLY A 71 -23.72 -1.23 2.38
CA GLY A 71 -23.90 -1.08 3.82
C GLY A 71 -23.59 -2.38 4.57
N ARG A 72 -23.06 -2.24 5.80
CA ARG A 72 -22.76 -3.39 6.65
C ARG A 72 -24.06 -4.08 7.06
N LYS A 73 -24.05 -5.41 7.11
CA LYS A 73 -25.16 -6.19 7.67
C LYS A 73 -25.11 -6.10 9.20
N PRO A 74 -26.22 -5.78 9.89
CA PRO A 74 -26.31 -5.93 11.34
C PRO A 74 -26.03 -7.37 11.75
N MET A 75 -25.21 -7.55 12.78
CA MET A 75 -24.89 -8.87 13.32
C MET A 75 -25.96 -9.30 14.33
N SER A 76 -26.43 -10.54 14.22
CA SER A 76 -27.34 -11.11 15.21
C SER A 76 -26.61 -11.48 16.52
N THR A 77 -27.33 -11.58 17.62
CA THR A 77 -26.76 -12.00 18.92
C THR A 77 -26.16 -13.40 18.83
N TYR A 78 -26.87 -14.34 18.19
CA TYR A 78 -26.40 -15.70 17.95
C TYR A 78 -25.08 -15.75 17.16
N GLU A 79 -24.97 -14.98 16.07
CA GLU A 79 -23.71 -14.91 15.30
C GLU A 79 -22.56 -14.34 16.15
N GLY A 80 -22.84 -13.31 16.95
CA GLY A 80 -21.86 -12.75 17.87
C GLY A 80 -21.34 -13.78 18.87
N GLU A 81 -22.26 -14.54 19.49
CA GLU A 81 -21.92 -15.62 20.43
C GLU A 81 -21.18 -16.76 19.74
N TYR A 82 -21.60 -17.17 18.55
CA TYR A 82 -20.95 -18.23 17.78
C TYR A 82 -19.50 -17.88 17.43
N ILE A 83 -19.26 -16.62 17.02
CA ILE A 83 -17.91 -16.11 16.76
C ILE A 83 -17.09 -16.09 18.07
N GLN A 84 -17.67 -15.59 19.16
CA GLN A 84 -16.98 -15.46 20.45
C GLN A 84 -16.62 -16.83 21.06
N ARG A 85 -17.47 -17.84 20.82
CA ARG A 85 -17.28 -19.24 21.24
C ARG A 85 -16.29 -20.01 20.37
N GLY A 86 -16.01 -19.53 19.16
CA GLY A 86 -15.09 -20.17 18.22
C GLY A 86 -15.71 -21.25 17.34
N GLY A 87 -17.04 -21.33 17.24
CA GLY A 87 -17.75 -22.29 16.39
C GLY A 87 -18.62 -23.31 17.13
N PRO A 88 -19.05 -24.37 16.43
CA PRO A 88 -19.89 -25.42 16.98
C PRO A 88 -19.09 -26.41 17.82
N GLU A 89 -19.77 -27.13 18.73
CA GLU A 89 -19.23 -28.31 19.44
C GLU A 89 -19.07 -29.51 18.50
#